data_AF-A0A315XMM0-F1
#
_entry.id   AF-A0A315XMM0-F1
#
_cell.length_a   1.000
_cell.length_b   1.000
_cell.length_c   1.000
_cell.angle_alpha   90.00
_cell.angle_beta   90.00
_cell.angle_gamma   90.00
#
_symmetry.space_group_name_H-M   'P 1'
#
loop_
_entity.id
_entity.type
_entity.pdbx_description
1 polymer ?
#
loop_
_entity_poly.entity_id
_entity_poly.type
_entity_poly.pdbx_seq_one_letter_code
_entity_poly.pdbx_strand_id
1 'polypeptide(L)' 'MSQKELGDKVGVTRQTINALENGRYNPSLFLAYEITQVFNKMMFKGDREKYFVMEEIFIFDDDYY' A
#
# COMPACT_ATOMS: atom_id res chain seq x y z
N MET A 1 -9.44 -0.27 -7.40
CA MET A 1 -8.12 -0.50 -8.02
C MET A 1 -7.75 -1.95 -7.78
N SER A 2 -7.27 -2.66 -8.80
CA SER A 2 -6.79 -4.03 -8.69
C SER A 2 -5.33 -4.10 -8.23
N GLN A 3 -4.88 -5.26 -7.72
CA GLN A 3 -3.47 -5.50 -7.35
C GLN A 3 -2.50 -5.23 -8.51
N LYS A 4 -2.90 -5.60 -9.74
CA LYS A 4 -2.07 -5.39 -10.92
C LYS A 4 -1.93 -3.90 -11.21
N GLU A 5 -3.04 -3.14 -11.16
CA GLU A 5 -3.01 -1.69 -11.38
C GLU A 5 -2.19 -0.96 -10.31
N LEU A 6 -2.25 -1.39 -9.05
CA LEU A 6 -1.41 -0.83 -7.99
C LEU A 6 0.06 -1.15 -8.25
N GLY A 7 0.38 -2.40 -8.60
CA GLY A 7 1.74 -2.81 -8.95
C GLY A 7 2.30 -2.00 -10.11
N ASP A 8 1.53 -1.84 -11.19
CA ASP A 8 1.90 -1.04 -12.35
C ASP A 8 2.16 0.44 -11.98
N LYS A 9 1.41 1.00 -11.02
CA LYS A 9 1.57 2.38 -10.54
C LYS A 9 2.81 2.59 -9.67
N VAL A 10 3.21 1.61 -8.87
CA VAL A 10 4.35 1.73 -7.91
C VAL A 10 5.60 0.96 -8.37
N GLY A 11 5.58 0.42 -9.59
CA GLY A 11 6.73 -0.23 -10.22
C GLY A 11 7.05 -1.63 -9.68
N VAL A 12 6.04 -2.38 -9.21
CA VAL A 12 6.22 -3.75 -8.70
C VAL A 12 5.23 -4.73 -9.33
N THR A 13 5.49 -6.02 -9.18
CA THR A 13 4.60 -7.05 -9.73
C THR A 13 3.32 -7.21 -8.91
N ARG A 14 2.26 -7.76 -9.53
CA ARG A 14 1.03 -8.16 -8.80
C ARG A 14 1.34 -9.11 -7.63
N GLN A 15 2.32 -10.00 -7.81
CA GLN A 15 2.75 -10.96 -6.81
C GLN A 15 3.41 -10.25 -5.61
N THR A 16 4.17 -9.18 -5.85
CA THR A 16 4.73 -8.32 -4.80
C THR A 16 3.61 -7.68 -3.99
N ILE A 17 2.61 -7.10 -4.64
CA ILE A 17 1.42 -6.54 -3.96
C ILE A 17 0.70 -7.61 -3.14
N ASN A 18 0.48 -8.80 -3.71
CA ASN A 18 -0.14 -9.88 -2.97
C ASN A 18 0.69 -10.35 -1.76
N ALA A 19 2.02 -10.38 -1.86
CA ALA A 19 2.88 -10.72 -0.74
C ALA A 19 2.79 -9.67 0.39
N LEU A 20 2.71 -8.38 0.05
CA LEU A 20 2.50 -7.28 1.01
C LEU A 20 1.15 -7.44 1.74
N GLU A 21 0.07 -7.67 1.00
CA GLU A 21 -1.29 -7.82 1.57
C GLU A 21 -1.43 -9.01 2.52
N ASN A 22 -0.55 -10.01 2.41
CA ASN A 22 -0.56 -11.21 3.25
C ASN A 22 0.56 -11.19 4.29
N GLY A 23 1.20 -10.03 4.54
CA GLY A 23 2.31 -9.91 5.50
C GLY A 23 3.57 -10.72 5.15
N ARG A 24 3.65 -11.33 3.96
CA ARG A 24 4.77 -12.20 3.54
C ARG A 24 5.99 -11.43 3.02
N TYR A 25 5.88 -10.11 2.91
CA TYR A 25 6.97 -9.25 2.47
C TYR A 25 6.89 -7.91 3.20
N ASN A 26 8.02 -7.44 3.72
CA ASN A 26 8.13 -6.11 4.30
C ASN A 26 8.59 -5.13 3.21
N PRO A 27 7.81 -4.09 2.86
CA PRO A 27 8.19 -3.14 1.83
C PRO A 27 9.39 -2.30 2.24
N SER A 28 10.16 -1.81 1.26
CA SER A 28 11.09 -0.71 1.52
C SER A 28 10.33 0.57 1.87
N LEU A 29 10.97 1.49 2.59
CA LEU A 29 10.38 2.79 2.92
C LEU A 29 9.87 3.53 1.66
N PHE A 30 10.61 3.44 0.56
CA PHE A 30 10.22 4.05 -0.70
C PHE A 30 8.95 3.42 -1.28
N LEU A 31 8.86 2.09 -1.29
CA LEU A 31 7.68 1.38 -1.79
C LEU A 31 6.45 1.67 -0.91
N ALA A 32 6.62 1.68 0.41
CA ALA A 32 5.58 2.06 1.36
C ALA A 32 5.07 3.49 1.12
N TYR A 33 5.99 4.44 0.91
CA TYR A 33 5.67 5.82 0.58
C TYR A 33 4.87 5.93 -0.74
N GLU A 34 5.35 5.30 -1.81
CA GLU A 34 4.68 5.34 -3.12
C GLU A 34 3.26 4.75 -3.05
N ILE A 35 3.09 3.61 -2.36
CA ILE A 35 1.76 3.01 -2.19
C ILE A 35 0.84 3.94 -1.42
N THR A 36 1.31 4.47 -0.29
CA THR A 36 0.54 5.45 0.52
C THR A 36 0.10 6.65 -0.32
N GLN A 37 1.00 7.18 -1.15
CA GLN A 37 0.70 8.32 -2.02
C GLN A 37 -0.35 8.01 -3.09
N VAL A 38 -0.38 6.77 -3.62
CA VAL A 38 -1.43 6.35 -4.56
C VAL A 38 -2.80 6.39 -3.89
N PHE A 39 -2.93 5.82 -2.68
CA PHE A 39 -4.22 5.77 -1.96
C PHE A 39 -4.68 7.14 -1.46
N ASN A 40 -3.76 7.93 -0.94
CA ASN A 40 -3.99 9.32 -0.56
C ASN A 40 -4.56 10.13 -1.75
N LYS A 41 -3.92 10.09 -2.92
CA LYS A 41 -4.42 10.77 -4.13
C LYS A 41 -5.80 10.30 -4.59
N MET A 42 -6.20 9.06 -4.31
CA MET A 42 -7.54 8.55 -4.66
C MET A 42 -8.66 9.16 -3.81
N MET A 43 -8.39 9.52 -2.56
CA MET A 43 -9.40 10.01 -1.63
C MET A 43 -9.49 11.55 -1.55
N PHE A 44 -8.47 12.28 -1.99
CA PHE A 44 -8.38 13.74 -1.88
C PHE A 44 -9.24 14.54 -2.88
N LYS A 45 -10.55 14.28 -2.93
CA LYS A 45 -11.52 15.17 -3.60
C LYS A 45 -12.13 16.25 -2.70
N GLY A 46 -11.75 16.37 -1.42
CA GLY A 46 -12.33 17.42 -0.56
C GLY A 46 -11.75 17.59 0.84
N ASP A 47 -11.32 16.52 1.52
CA ASP A 47 -10.86 16.61 2.92
C ASP A 47 -9.34 16.46 3.04
N ARG A 48 -8.68 17.50 3.57
CA ARG A 48 -7.21 17.57 3.73
C ARG A 48 -6.69 17.01 5.06
N GLU A 49 -7.58 16.46 5.89
CA GLU A 49 -7.23 16.05 7.26
C GLU A 49 -7.02 14.54 7.43
N LYS A 50 -7.35 13.71 6.42
CA LYS A 50 -7.22 12.26 6.53
C LYS A 50 -6.13 11.71 5.60
N TYR A 51 -5.08 11.14 6.19
CA TYR A 51 -4.03 10.41 5.49
C TYR A 51 -4.18 8.92 5.80
N PHE A 52 -3.92 8.08 4.81
CA PHE A 52 -3.77 6.65 5.04
C PHE A 52 -2.35 6.35 5.51
N VAL A 53 -2.23 5.51 6.53
CA VAL A 53 -0.97 4.86 6.90
C VAL A 53 -0.92 3.46 6.31
N MET A 54 0.28 2.87 6.24
CA MET A 54 0.46 1.57 5.58
C MET A 54 -0.34 0.46 6.25
N GLU A 55 -0.46 0.52 7.58
CA GLU A 55 -1.22 -0.41 8.42
C GLU A 55 -2.72 -0.35 8.15
N GLU A 56 -3.23 0.77 7.63
CA GLU A 56 -4.63 0.89 7.18
C GLU A 56 -4.82 0.38 5.75
N ILE A 57 -3.75 0.33 4.96
CA ILE A 57 -3.76 -0.07 3.55
C ILE A 57 -3.59 -1.58 3.42
N PHE A 58 -2.72 -2.18 4.23
CA PHE A 58 -2.43 -3.61 4.21
C PHE A 58 -2.66 -4.23 5.58
N ILE A 59 -3.20 -5.45 5.57
CA ILE A 59 -3.27 -6.28 6.76
C ILE A 59 -1.87 -6.85 6.97
N PHE A 60 -1.14 -6.24 7.89
CA PHE A 60 0.02 -6.90 8.48
C PHE A 60 -0.54 -7.79 9.58
N ASP A 61 -0.50 -9.12 9.39
CA ASP A 61 -0.72 -10.03 10.52
C ASP A 61 0.32 -9.65 11.59
N ASP A 62 -0.14 -9.25 12.77
CA ASP A 62 0.66 -8.82 13.93
C ASP A 62 1.52 -9.96 14.51
N ASP A 63 1.91 -10.96 13.71
CA ASP A 63 2.73 -12.11 14.11
C ASP A 63 4.24 -11.77 14.15
N TYR A 64 4.59 -10.58 14.63
CA TYR A 64 5.95 -10.32 15.12
C TYR A 64 6.03 -10.70 16.61
N TYR A 65 6.23 -12.00 16.83
CA TYR A 65 6.50 -12.73 18.09
C TYR A 65 5.44 -12.75 19.20
#